data_AF-A0A1G3M3Z8-F1
#
_entry.id   AF-A0A1G3M3Z8-F1
#
_cell.length_a   1.000
_cell.length_b   1.000
_cell.length_c   1.000
_cell.angle_alpha   90.00
_cell.angle_beta   90.00
_cell.angle_gamma   90.00
#
_symmetry.space_group_name_H-M   'P 1'
#
loop_
_entity.id
_entity.type
_entity.pdbx_description
1 polymer ?
#
loop_
_entity_poly.entity_id
_entity_poly.type
_entity_poly.pdbx_seq_one_letter_code
_entity_poly.pdbx_strand_id
1 'polypeptide(L)'
;MRVRGVSGELRHGYQQAAALGAWAIESEDRIGYVCRAQVEAESDVWSARRPLDLILVLGPVEWTWRGVEPDLAGGTVRIVLDRRPDVVTDRLPG
;
A
#
# COMPACT_ATOMS: atom_id res chain seq x y z
N MET A 1 -15.11 3.05 -9.00
CA MET A 1 -14.81 3.92 -7.83
C MET A 1 -13.32 4.20 -7.82
N ARG A 2 -12.90 5.44 -7.55
CA ARG A 2 -11.48 5.83 -7.54
C ARG A 2 -11.17 6.60 -6.27
N VAL A 3 -10.20 6.11 -5.49
CA VAL A 3 -9.68 6.76 -4.28
C VAL A 3 -8.20 7.03 -4.49
N ARG A 4 -7.67 8.13 -3.95
CA ARG A 4 -6.27 8.52 -4.09
C ARG A 4 -5.72 9.05 -2.78
N GLY A 5 -4.42 8.89 -2.58
CA GLY A 5 -3.67 9.51 -1.50
C GLY A 5 -2.24 9.81 -1.94
N VAL A 6 -1.47 10.40 -1.03
CA VAL A 6 -0.14 10.97 -1.34
C VAL A 6 1.02 10.20 -0.75
N SER A 7 0.75 9.29 0.20
CA SER A 7 1.79 8.49 0.84
C SER A 7 1.26 7.15 1.33
N GLY A 8 2.20 6.22 1.49
CA GLY A 8 1.98 4.92 2.08
C GLY A 8 3.30 4.18 2.25
N GLU A 9 3.23 2.92 2.63
CA GLU A 9 4.39 2.06 2.75
C GLU A 9 4.04 0.59 2.55
N LEU A 10 5.04 -0.19 2.17
CA LEU A 10 5.04 -1.64 2.28
C LEU A 10 5.92 -2.06 3.45
N ARG A 11 5.46 -3.01 4.25
CA ARG A 11 6.23 -3.53 5.40
C ARG A 11 6.34 -5.05 5.40
N HIS A 12 7.43 -5.53 5.97
CA HIS A 12 7.58 -6.91 6.41
C HIS A 12 7.68 -6.93 7.94
N GLY A 13 6.56 -7.20 8.62
CA GLY A 13 6.47 -7.00 10.06
C GLY A 13 6.72 -5.53 10.43
N TYR A 14 7.68 -5.28 11.31
CA TYR A 14 8.02 -3.90 11.73
C TYR A 14 9.00 -3.19 10.79
N GLN A 15 9.52 -3.85 9.76
CA GLN A 15 10.53 -3.29 8.87
C GLN A 15 9.88 -2.75 7.59
N GLN A 16 10.31 -1.57 7.16
CA GLN A 16 9.83 -0.96 5.91
C GLN A 16 10.54 -1.62 4.71
N ALA A 17 9.74 -2.15 3.80
CA ALA A 17 10.20 -2.73 2.54
C ALA A 17 10.24 -1.69 1.42
N ALA A 18 9.25 -0.80 1.35
CA ALA A 18 9.24 0.33 0.42
C ALA A 18 8.45 1.52 0.98
N ALA A 19 8.95 2.74 0.76
CA ALA A 19 8.17 3.97 0.88
C ALA A 19 7.37 4.17 -0.40
N LEU A 20 6.08 4.46 -0.25
CA LEU A 20 5.19 4.75 -1.36
C LEU A 20 4.80 6.22 -1.36
N GLY A 21 4.89 6.83 -2.54
CA GLY A 21 4.40 8.19 -2.78
C GLY A 21 2.92 8.19 -3.16
N ALA A 22 2.59 9.00 -4.15
CA ALA A 22 1.23 9.10 -4.68
C ALA A 22 0.68 7.72 -5.11
N TRP A 23 -0.55 7.45 -4.69
CA TRP A 23 -1.23 6.18 -4.94
C TRP A 23 -2.68 6.37 -5.36
N ALA A 24 -3.22 5.38 -6.05
CA ALA A 24 -4.62 5.30 -6.44
C ALA A 24 -5.16 3.87 -6.29
N ILE A 25 -6.36 3.74 -5.76
CA ILE A 25 -7.15 2.52 -5.77
C ILE A 25 -8.25 2.67 -6.82
N GLU A 26 -8.32 1.73 -7.74
CA GLU A 26 -9.25 1.72 -8.85
C GLU A 26 -9.92 0.36 -8.98
N SER A 27 -11.19 0.34 -9.40
CA SER A 27 -11.85 -0.91 -9.80
C SER A 27 -11.34 -1.34 -11.17
N GLU A 28 -10.85 -2.56 -11.29
CA GLU A 28 -10.39 -3.18 -12.54
C GLU A 28 -11.31 -4.37 -12.87
N ASP A 29 -11.90 -4.35 -14.07
CA ASP A 29 -12.89 -5.34 -14.49
C ASP A 29 -12.35 -6.77 -14.33
N ARG A 30 -13.14 -7.64 -13.68
CA ARG A 30 -12.83 -9.06 -13.40
C ARG A 30 -11.73 -9.33 -12.36
N ILE A 31 -11.00 -8.31 -11.89
CA ILE A 31 -9.92 -8.47 -10.89
C ILE A 31 -10.35 -7.93 -9.51
N GLY A 32 -11.23 -6.93 -9.47
CA GLY A 32 -11.68 -6.30 -8.23
C GLY A 32 -11.06 -4.92 -8.05
N TYR A 33 -10.44 -4.65 -6.91
CA TYR A 33 -9.78 -3.38 -6.64
C TYR A 33 -8.26 -3.53 -6.77
N VAL A 34 -7.63 -2.56 -7.42
CA VAL A 34 -6.18 -2.54 -7.64
C VAL A 34 -5.61 -1.24 -7.13
N CYS A 35 -4.62 -1.35 -6.24
CA CYS A 35 -3.80 -0.23 -5.81
C CYS A 35 -2.59 -0.11 -6.73
N ARG A 36 -2.33 1.11 -7.20
CA ARG A 36 -1.09 1.49 -7.89
C ARG A 36 -0.43 2.64 -7.13
N ALA A 37 0.86 2.54 -6.83
CA ALA A 37 1.60 3.59 -6.16
C ALA A 37 3.01 3.77 -6.73
N GLN A 38 3.55 4.99 -6.68
CA GLN A 38 4.95 5.24 -6.98
C GLN A 38 5.83 4.77 -5.82
N VAL A 39 6.95 4.11 -6.13
CA VAL A 39 7.95 3.71 -5.14
C VAL A 39 8.97 4.83 -5.02
N GLU A 40 9.06 5.43 -3.83
CA GLU A 40 9.99 6.55 -3.57
C GLU A 40 11.33 6.04 -3.06
N ALA A 41 11.30 4.99 -2.24
CA ALA A 41 12.49 4.33 -1.71
C ALA A 41 12.18 2.86 -1.48
N GLU A 42 13.17 2.00 -1.73
CA GLU A 42 13.05 0.55 -1.58
C GLU A 42 14.23 0.01 -0.78
N SER A 43 13.96 -0.99 0.06
CA SER A 43 14.99 -1.77 0.73
C SER A 43 15.08 -3.16 0.10
N ASP A 44 16.14 -3.41 -0.68
CA ASP A 44 16.32 -4.67 -1.43
C ASP A 44 16.15 -5.93 -0.57
N VAL A 45 16.62 -5.89 0.68
CA VAL A 45 16.56 -7.02 1.62
C VAL A 45 15.11 -7.42 1.94
N TRP A 46 14.24 -6.42 2.06
CA TRP A 46 12.85 -6.59 2.47
C TRP A 46 11.88 -6.59 1.29
N SER A 47 12.17 -5.87 0.22
CA SER A 47 11.30 -5.76 -0.95
C SER A 47 11.18 -7.06 -1.73
N ALA A 48 12.21 -7.91 -1.69
CA ALA A 48 12.17 -9.27 -2.21
C ALA A 48 11.32 -10.23 -1.36
N ARG A 49 10.89 -9.83 -0.15
CA ARG A 49 10.04 -10.65 0.72
C ARG A 49 8.58 -10.54 0.29
N ARG A 50 7.90 -11.67 0.31
CA ARG A 50 6.45 -11.78 0.13
C ARG A 50 5.93 -12.80 1.15
N PRO A 51 4.74 -12.60 1.73
CA PRO A 51 3.84 -11.45 1.55
C PRO A 51 4.25 -10.22 2.41
N LEU A 52 3.68 -9.04 2.11
CA LEU A 52 3.96 -7.76 2.79
C LEU A 52 2.66 -7.10 3.28
N ASP A 53 2.75 -6.20 4.26
CA ASP A 53 1.62 -5.37 4.67
C ASP A 53 1.64 -4.05 3.89
N LEU A 54 0.51 -3.69 3.30
CA LEU A 54 0.30 -2.41 2.64
C LEU A 54 -0.38 -1.45 3.59
N ILE A 55 0.23 -0.29 3.79
CA ILE A 55 -0.31 0.80 4.59
C ILE A 55 -0.46 2.01 3.69
N LEU A 56 -1.66 2.58 3.62
CA LEU A 56 -1.96 3.77 2.83
C LEU A 56 -2.53 4.85 3.73
N VAL A 57 -2.00 6.07 3.58
CA VAL A 57 -2.46 7.23 4.34
C VAL A 57 -3.46 8.03 3.51
N LEU A 58 -4.67 8.21 4.05
CA LEU A 58 -5.75 9.00 3.47
C LEU A 58 -6.18 10.09 4.46
N GLY A 59 -5.52 11.25 4.39
CA GLY A 59 -5.75 12.34 5.34
C GLY A 59 -5.37 11.93 6.76
N PRO A 60 -6.29 11.98 7.74
CA PRO A 60 -6.02 11.54 9.11
C PRO A 60 -6.18 10.02 9.31
N VAL A 61 -6.58 9.28 8.28
CA VAL A 61 -6.90 7.86 8.37
C VAL A 61 -5.79 7.02 7.76
N GLU A 62 -5.48 5.91 8.41
CA GLU A 62 -4.60 4.87 7.88
C GLU A 62 -5.42 3.64 7.48
N TRP A 63 -5.18 3.15 6.27
CA TRP A 63 -5.76 1.91 5.75
C TRP A 63 -4.68 0.84 5.64
N THR A 64 -4.90 -0.30 6.28
CA THR A 64 -3.95 -1.41 6.28
C THR A 64 -4.54 -2.64 5.62
N TRP A 65 -3.80 -3.23 4.68
CA TRP A 65 -4.04 -4.58 4.17
C TRP A 65 -2.84 -5.45 4.53
N ARG A 66 -3.07 -6.48 5.34
CA ARG A 66 -1.99 -7.40 5.70
C ARG A 66 -1.72 -8.40 4.59
N GLY A 67 -0.50 -8.90 4.50
CA GLY A 67 -0.16 -10.07 3.69
C GLY A 67 -0.53 -9.96 2.20
N VAL A 68 -0.40 -8.78 1.61
CA VAL A 68 -0.56 -8.56 0.16
C VAL A 68 0.68 -9.01 -0.60
N GLU A 69 0.50 -9.28 -1.89
CA GLU A 69 1.59 -9.63 -2.82
C GLU A 69 1.80 -8.50 -3.84
N PRO A 70 2.71 -7.55 -3.57
CA PRO A 70 2.99 -6.49 -4.51
C PRO A 70 3.75 -6.98 -5.74
N ASP A 71 3.38 -6.45 -6.89
CA ASP A 71 4.14 -6.52 -8.14
C ASP A 71 4.89 -5.20 -8.32
N LEU A 72 6.22 -5.26 -8.26
CA LEU A 72 7.10 -4.09 -8.36
C LEU A 72 7.71 -4.05 -9.76
N ALA A 73 7.32 -3.07 -10.56
CA ALA A 73 7.78 -2.92 -11.93
C ALA A 73 7.97 -1.44 -12.28
N GLY A 74 9.17 -1.09 -12.77
CA GLY A 74 9.45 0.25 -13.30
C GLY A 74 9.21 1.39 -12.29
N GLY A 75 9.59 1.22 -11.03
CA GLY A 75 9.41 2.23 -9.96
C GLY A 75 7.96 2.41 -9.52
N THR A 76 7.07 1.52 -9.93
CA THR A 76 5.65 1.51 -9.52
C THR A 76 5.34 0.18 -8.85
N VAL A 77 4.50 0.19 -7.83
CA VAL A 77 3.90 -1.01 -7.26
C VAL A 77 2.47 -1.17 -7.73
N ARG A 78 2.09 -2.41 -8.04
CA ARG A 78 0.71 -2.83 -8.30
C ARG A 78 0.30 -3.90 -7.29
N ILE A 79 -0.86 -3.74 -6.66
CA ILE A 79 -1.38 -4.66 -5.64
C ILE A 79 -2.85 -4.92 -5.90
N VAL A 80 -3.25 -6.19 -5.94
CA VAL A 80 -4.66 -6.59 -5.97
C VAL A 80 -5.19 -6.61 -4.54
N LEU A 81 -6.29 -5.90 -4.29
CA LEU A 81 -6.93 -5.79 -2.99
C LEU A 81 -8.17 -6.68 -3.00
N ASP A 82 -8.05 -7.86 -2.39
CA ASP A 82 -9.08 -8.90 -2.31
C ASP A 82 -10.09 -8.68 -1.16
N ARG A 83 -9.75 -7.80 -0.22
CA ARG A 83 -10.52 -7.51 0.98
C ARG A 83 -10.58 -6.02 1.30
N ARG A 84 -11.46 -5.66 2.23
CA ARG A 84 -11.52 -4.30 2.78
C ARG A 84 -10.30 -4.05 3.68
N PRO A 85 -9.81 -2.80 3.77
CA PRO A 85 -8.74 -2.48 4.69
C PRO A 85 -9.21 -2.56 6.13
N ASP A 86 -8.28 -2.84 7.03
CA ASP A 86 -8.40 -2.44 8.43
C ASP A 86 -8.22 -0.91 8.49
N VAL A 87 -9.14 -0.22 9.18
CA VAL A 87 -9.12 1.25 9.30
C VAL A 87 -8.64 1.62 10.69
N VAL A 88 -7.52 2.34 10.76
CA VAL A 88 -7.00 2.89 12.02
C VAL A 88 -7.21 4.41 11.99
N THR A 89 -7.98 4.93 12.94
CA THR A 89 -8.35 6.35 13.04
C THR A 89 -7.53 7.14 14.06
N ASP A 90 -6.48 6.56 14.65
CA ASP A 90 -5.71 7.22 15.69
C ASP A 90 -4.54 8.04 15.13
N ARG A 91 -4.81 9.29 14.77
CA ARG A 91 -3.93 10.37 15.23
C ARG A 91 -4.64 11.03 16.40
N LEU A 92 -4.36 10.53 17.61
CA LEU A 92 -4.56 11.33 18.82
C LEU A 92 -3.88 12.68 18.56
N PRO A 93 -4.58 13.82 18.70
CA PRO A 93 -3.92 15.11 18.71
C PRO A 93 -2.95 15.09 19.89
N GLY A 94 -1.68 15.35 19.61
CA GLY A 94 -0.69 15.68 20.63
C GLY A 94 -1.05 16.99 21.35
#